data_AF-A0A966U0P4-F1
#
_entry.id   AF-A0A966U0P4-F1
#
_cell.length_a   1.000
_cell.length_b   1.000
_cell.length_c   1.000
_cell.angle_alpha   90.00
_cell.angle_beta   90.00
_cell.angle_gamma   90.00
#
_symmetry.space_group_name_H-M   'P 1'
#
loop_
_entity.id
_entity.type
_entity.pdbx_description
1 polymer ?
#
loop_
_entity_poly.entity_id
_entity_poly.type
_entity_poly.pdbx_seq_one_letter_code
_entity_poly.pdbx_strand_id
1 'polypeptide(L)'
;MNTTTILIIAAAVLVVLAAVVVLTAARRKDATGVLSRETRSRDADATDVVKGRDYEREAVATRSTALAVPQSVAVAPFSPPDPEVIGVSRRQFFNRATVTLFSASLGGFGAAVIGFLWKGAEGGFGSKINAGKLDDIVAGIRSNKGFLYVPEARAWVTEYPKESLSKAEAIYAGQAPVFAGMSAGIVALYQKCPHLGCRVPTC
;
A
#
# COMPACT_ATOMS: atom_id res chain seq x y z
N MET A 1 10.63 -6.21 -7.80
CA MET A 1 9.76 -5.01 -7.82
C MET A 1 10.63 -3.83 -7.39
N ASN A 2 10.81 -2.82 -8.23
CA ASN A 2 11.69 -1.69 -7.89
C ASN A 2 11.10 -0.88 -6.74
N THR A 3 11.96 -0.29 -5.92
CA THR A 3 11.58 0.58 -4.78
C THR A 3 10.64 1.69 -5.20
N THR A 4 10.84 2.29 -6.38
CA THR A 4 9.93 3.28 -6.96
C THR A 4 8.53 2.72 -7.19
N THR A 5 8.43 1.49 -7.70
CA THR A 5 7.14 0.81 -7.92
C THR A 5 6.43 0.51 -6.61
N ILE A 6 7.17 0.10 -5.57
CA ILE A 6 6.62 -0.14 -4.23
C ILE A 6 6.07 1.16 -3.63
N LEU A 7 6.81 2.27 -3.74
CA LEU A 7 6.38 3.58 -3.23
C LEU A 7 5.15 4.12 -3.96
N ILE A 8 5.07 3.96 -5.28
CA ILE A 8 3.90 4.38 -6.08
C ILE A 8 2.66 3.58 -5.67
N ILE A 9 2.79 2.26 -5.51
CA ILE A 9 1.68 1.40 -5.09
C ILE A 9 1.22 1.77 -3.68
N ALA A 10 2.16 1.97 -2.74
CA ALA A 10 1.84 2.37 -1.37
C ALA A 10 1.12 3.72 -1.31
N ALA A 11 1.58 4.72 -2.07
CA ALA A 11 0.94 6.02 -2.17
C ALA A 11 -0.47 5.92 -2.78
N ALA A 12 -0.64 5.14 -3.85
CA ALA A 12 -1.95 4.93 -4.47
C ALA A 12 -2.94 4.27 -3.51
N VAL A 13 -2.50 3.26 -2.75
CA VAL A 13 -3.34 2.57 -1.76
C VAL A 13 -3.76 3.53 -0.63
N LEU A 14 -2.86 4.38 -0.15
CA LEU A 14 -3.18 5.39 0.87
C LEU A 14 -4.20 6.42 0.36
N VAL A 15 -4.07 6.88 -0.87
CA VAL A 15 -5.04 7.81 -1.49
C VAL A 15 -6.40 7.15 -1.64
N VAL A 16 -6.44 5.88 -2.05
CA VAL A 16 -7.70 5.12 -2.16
C VAL A 16 -8.34 4.93 -0.78
N LEU A 17 -7.58 4.56 0.24
CA LEU A 17 -8.09 4.42 1.61
C LEU A 17 -8.60 5.76 2.16
N ALA A 18 -7.88 6.85 1.94
CA ALA A 18 -8.34 8.19 2.33
C ALA A 18 -9.65 8.55 1.61
N ALA A 19 -9.75 8.29 0.31
CA ALA A 19 -10.96 8.50 -0.45
C ALA A 19 -12.12 7.63 0.07
N VAL A 20 -11.88 6.37 0.43
CA VAL A 20 -12.89 5.50 1.02
C VAL A 20 -13.36 6.03 2.37
N VAL A 21 -12.46 6.49 3.24
CA VAL A 21 -12.83 7.08 4.54
C VAL A 21 -13.65 8.36 4.34
N VAL A 22 -13.25 9.25 3.43
CA VAL A 22 -14.00 10.48 3.11
C VAL A 22 -15.37 10.13 2.53
N LEU A 23 -15.44 9.21 1.57
CA LEU A 23 -16.70 8.79 0.95
C LEU A 23 -17.64 8.09 1.93
N THR A 24 -17.11 7.25 2.84
CA THR A 24 -17.92 6.56 3.85
C THR A 24 -18.39 7.51 4.96
N ALA A 25 -17.53 8.45 5.39
CA ALA A 25 -17.90 9.50 6.34
C ALA A 25 -18.92 10.49 5.75
N ALA A 26 -18.80 10.83 4.47
CA ALA A 26 -19.73 11.70 3.74
C ALA A 26 -21.06 11.01 3.39
N ARG A 27 -21.06 9.68 3.18
CA ARG A 27 -22.26 8.90 2.88
C ARG A 27 -23.07 8.50 4.12
N ARG A 28 -22.55 8.68 5.33
CA ARG A 28 -23.39 8.61 6.54
C ARG A 28 -24.34 9.80 6.55
N LYS A 29 -25.47 9.65 5.86
CA LYS A 29 -26.67 10.44 6.08
C LYS A 29 -27.20 10.03 7.44
N ASP A 30 -27.13 10.94 8.42
CA ASP A 30 -27.93 10.82 9.63
C ASP A 30 -29.39 10.96 9.19
N ALA A 31 -30.03 9.82 8.92
CA ALA A 31 -31.44 9.79 8.58
C ALA A 31 -32.23 10.18 9.82
N THR A 32 -32.63 11.45 9.89
CA THR A 32 -33.77 11.84 10.73
C THR A 32 -35.01 11.16 10.13
N GLY A 33 -35.30 9.95 10.61
CA GLY A 33 -36.40 9.12 10.13
C GLY A 33 -35.92 7.82 9.48
N VAL A 34 -35.84 6.75 10.27
CA VAL A 34 -35.69 5.40 9.74
C VAL A 34 -37.07 4.97 9.23
N LEU A 35 -37.27 4.96 7.90
CA LEU A 35 -38.48 4.36 7.33
C LEU A 35 -38.55 2.90 7.77
N SER A 36 -39.68 2.52 8.37
CA SER A 36 -39.89 1.17 8.87
C SER A 36 -39.73 0.16 7.74
N ARG A 37 -39.31 -1.08 8.08
CA ARG A 37 -39.15 -2.16 7.10
C ARG A 37 -40.47 -2.41 6.34
N GLU A 38 -41.59 -2.22 7.02
CA GLU A 38 -42.94 -2.29 6.46
C GLU A 38 -43.17 -1.23 5.37
N THR A 39 -42.78 0.02 5.62
CA THR A 39 -42.90 1.12 4.66
C THR A 39 -42.08 0.84 3.39
N ARG A 40 -40.84 0.32 3.57
CA ARG A 40 -40.01 -0.09 2.43
C ARG A 40 -40.58 -1.27 1.66
N SER A 41 -41.19 -2.23 2.35
CA SER A 41 -41.83 -3.39 1.73
C SER A 41 -43.06 -2.98 0.92
N ARG A 42 -43.89 -2.07 1.46
CA ARG A 42 -45.08 -1.56 0.76
C ARG A 42 -44.72 -0.72 -0.47
N ASP A 43 -43.66 0.09 -0.39
CA ASP A 43 -43.15 0.83 -1.56
C ASP A 43 -42.58 -0.10 -2.64
N ALA A 44 -41.99 -1.24 -2.24
CA ALA A 44 -41.47 -2.23 -3.18
C ALA A 44 -42.58 -3.04 -3.90
N ASP A 45 -43.69 -3.30 -3.20
CA ASP A 45 -44.89 -3.98 -3.75
C ASP A 45 -45.83 -3.06 -4.54
N ALA A 46 -45.58 -1.75 -4.54
CA ALA A 46 -46.37 -0.80 -5.31
C ALA A 46 -46.06 -0.97 -6.82
N THR A 47 -46.84 -1.79 -7.50
CA THR A 47 -46.67 -2.14 -8.92
C THR A 47 -47.17 -1.07 -9.90
N ASP A 48 -47.96 -0.11 -9.42
CA ASP A 48 -48.59 0.96 -10.20
C ASP A 48 -47.98 2.35 -9.95
N VAL A 49 -46.69 2.37 -9.57
CA VAL A 49 -45.94 3.62 -9.43
C VAL A 49 -45.34 3.94 -10.79
N VAL A 50 -45.78 5.04 -11.39
CA VAL A 50 -45.19 5.61 -12.61
C VAL A 50 -43.67 5.66 -12.41
N LYS A 51 -42.93 4.87 -13.19
CA LYS A 51 -41.48 4.75 -13.01
C LYS A 51 -40.84 6.04 -13.48
N GLY A 52 -39.70 6.43 -12.90
CA GLY A 52 -38.95 7.60 -13.34
C GLY A 52 -38.69 7.62 -14.86
N ARG A 53 -38.58 6.44 -15.48
CA ARG A 53 -38.40 6.27 -16.92
C ARG A 53 -39.62 6.64 -17.77
N ASP A 54 -40.82 6.53 -17.21
CA ASP A 54 -42.07 6.91 -17.88
C ASP A 54 -42.24 8.44 -17.84
N TYR A 55 -41.87 9.07 -16.73
CA TYR A 55 -41.76 10.53 -16.62
C TYR A 55 -40.71 11.11 -17.57
N GLU A 56 -39.54 10.49 -17.67
CA GLU A 56 -38.50 10.89 -18.64
C GLU A 56 -39.00 10.78 -20.08
N ARG A 57 -39.76 9.72 -20.40
CA ARG A 57 -40.32 9.52 -21.74
C ARG A 57 -41.41 10.55 -22.06
N GLU A 58 -42.27 10.87 -21.10
CA GLU A 58 -43.31 11.90 -21.26
C GLU A 58 -42.71 13.31 -21.33
N ALA A 59 -41.67 13.60 -20.54
CA ALA A 59 -40.93 14.86 -20.58
C ALA A 59 -40.19 15.06 -21.92
N VAL A 60 -39.70 13.98 -22.53
CA VAL A 60 -39.13 14.02 -23.89
C VAL A 60 -40.23 14.24 -24.94
N ALA A 61 -41.38 13.60 -24.79
CA ALA A 61 -42.51 13.74 -25.72
C ALA A 61 -43.16 15.14 -25.67
N THR A 62 -43.15 15.80 -24.51
CA THR A 62 -43.68 17.16 -24.31
C THR A 62 -42.63 18.26 -24.48
N ARG A 63 -41.40 17.90 -24.85
CA ARG A 63 -40.28 18.83 -25.00
C ARG A 63 -40.51 19.80 -26.16
N SER A 64 -40.81 21.06 -25.85
CA SER A 64 -40.84 22.14 -26.83
C SER A 64 -39.48 22.83 -26.92
N THR A 65 -39.13 23.36 -28.10
CA THR A 65 -37.93 24.19 -28.33
C THR A 65 -38.18 25.68 -28.08
N ALA A 66 -39.38 26.04 -27.63
CA ALA A 66 -39.72 27.39 -27.24
C ALA A 66 -38.99 27.74 -25.93
N LEU A 67 -38.23 28.84 -25.93
CA LEU A 67 -37.61 29.38 -24.73
C LEU A 67 -38.71 29.78 -23.74
N ALA A 68 -38.91 28.97 -22.70
CA ALA A 68 -39.75 29.33 -21.58
C ALA A 68 -39.14 30.56 -20.89
N VAL A 69 -39.87 31.67 -20.87
CA VAL A 69 -39.49 32.85 -20.09
C VAL A 69 -39.40 32.38 -18.64
N PRO A 70 -38.22 32.49 -17.97
CA PRO A 70 -38.08 32.04 -16.60
C PRO A 70 -39.11 32.81 -15.77
N GLN A 71 -40.00 32.09 -15.09
CA GLN A 71 -40.88 32.73 -14.14
C GLN A 71 -39.97 33.39 -13.10
N SER A 72 -40.15 34.70 -12.91
CA SER A 72 -39.47 35.44 -11.85
C SER A 72 -40.05 34.94 -10.52
N VAL A 73 -39.48 33.84 -10.02
CA VAL A 73 -39.82 33.33 -8.69
C VAL A 73 -39.35 34.39 -7.70
N ALA A 74 -40.29 34.97 -6.96
CA ALA A 74 -39.95 35.88 -5.88
C ALA A 74 -39.00 35.14 -4.94
N VAL A 75 -37.82 35.73 -4.69
CA VAL A 75 -36.83 35.17 -3.76
C VAL A 75 -37.55 34.98 -2.43
N ALA A 76 -37.68 33.73 -1.99
CA ALA A 76 -38.32 33.43 -0.72
C ALA A 76 -37.56 34.16 0.40
N PRO A 77 -38.27 34.83 1.33
CA PRO A 77 -37.60 35.51 2.43
C PRO A 77 -36.82 34.50 3.26
N PHE A 78 -35.57 34.84 3.60
CA PHE A 78 -34.72 33.98 4.42
C PHE A 78 -35.37 33.74 5.79
N SER A 79 -35.68 32.48 6.08
CA SER A 79 -36.06 32.06 7.43
C SER A 79 -34.80 31.58 8.15
N PRO A 80 -34.45 32.13 9.33
CA PRO A 80 -33.32 31.64 10.09
C PRO A 80 -33.56 30.16 10.48
N PRO A 81 -32.52 29.31 10.43
CA PRO A 81 -32.61 27.95 10.93
C PRO A 81 -32.90 27.95 12.44
N ASP A 82 -33.61 26.92 12.91
CA ASP A 82 -33.93 26.74 14.32
C ASP A 82 -32.65 26.81 15.20
N PRO A 83 -32.61 27.71 16.22
CA PRO A 83 -31.46 27.86 17.09
C PRO A 83 -31.03 26.56 17.78
N GLU A 84 -31.95 25.64 18.08
CA GLU A 84 -31.61 24.36 18.69
C GLU A 84 -30.82 23.47 17.71
N VAL A 85 -31.26 23.41 16.45
CA VAL A 85 -30.58 22.69 15.36
C VAL A 85 -29.18 23.26 15.10
N ILE A 86 -29.03 24.58 15.16
CA ILE A 86 -27.71 25.24 15.06
C ILE A 86 -26.81 24.83 16.25
N GLY A 87 -27.36 24.78 17.46
CA GLY A 87 -26.62 24.34 18.66
C GLY A 87 -26.12 22.89 18.55
N VAL A 88 -26.97 21.98 18.07
CA VAL A 88 -26.63 20.57 17.86
C VAL A 88 -25.56 20.41 16.77
N SER A 89 -25.73 21.05 15.62
CA SER A 89 -24.77 20.96 14.50
C SER A 89 -23.38 21.51 14.85
N ARG A 90 -23.29 22.58 15.65
CA ARG A 90 -22.02 23.11 16.16
C ARG A 90 -21.29 22.09 17.04
N ARG A 91 -21.98 21.46 18.00
CA ARG A 91 -21.39 20.43 18.88
C ARG A 91 -20.94 19.21 18.09
N GLN A 92 -21.76 18.77 17.13
CA GLN A 92 -21.42 17.65 16.25
C GLN A 92 -20.18 17.95 15.41
N PHE A 93 -20.08 19.16 14.83
CA PHE A 93 -18.91 19.59 14.08
C PHE A 93 -17.65 19.51 14.94
N PHE A 94 -17.66 20.12 16.13
CA PHE A 94 -16.50 20.13 17.02
C PHE A 94 -16.10 18.73 17.50
N ASN A 95 -17.07 17.89 17.88
CA ASN A 95 -16.78 16.52 18.32
C ASN A 95 -16.17 15.69 17.17
N ARG A 96 -16.72 15.80 15.96
CA ARG A 96 -16.21 15.06 14.79
C ARG A 96 -14.84 15.56 14.36
N ALA A 97 -14.64 16.88 14.33
CA ALA A 97 -13.35 17.48 14.02
C ALA A 97 -12.27 17.05 15.03
N THR A 98 -12.58 17.09 16.32
CA THR A 98 -11.66 16.69 17.38
C THR A 98 -11.26 15.22 17.26
N VAL A 99 -12.24 14.31 17.16
CA VAL A 99 -11.96 12.88 17.05
C VAL A 99 -11.19 12.58 15.76
N THR A 100 -11.57 13.18 14.65
CA THR A 100 -10.92 12.94 13.35
C THR A 100 -9.47 13.43 13.35
N LEU A 101 -9.22 14.65 13.85
CA LEU A 101 -7.87 15.20 13.91
C LEU A 101 -6.98 14.41 14.88
N PHE A 102 -7.53 14.03 16.03
CA PHE A 102 -6.79 13.24 17.02
C PHE A 102 -6.46 11.85 16.48
N SER A 103 -7.43 11.14 15.88
CA SER A 103 -7.20 9.84 15.25
C SER A 103 -6.22 9.91 14.10
N ALA A 104 -6.29 10.93 13.24
CA ALA A 104 -5.33 11.12 12.16
C ALA A 104 -3.91 11.37 12.70
N SER A 105 -3.78 12.20 13.74
CA SER A 105 -2.49 12.53 14.36
C SER A 105 -1.86 11.31 15.03
N LEU A 106 -2.64 10.57 15.84
CA LEU A 106 -2.18 9.35 16.50
C LEU A 106 -1.88 8.24 15.48
N GLY A 107 -2.69 8.10 14.43
CA GLY A 107 -2.46 7.14 13.36
C GLY A 107 -1.15 7.42 12.62
N GLY A 108 -0.91 8.68 12.24
CA GLY A 108 0.34 9.10 11.60
C GLY A 108 1.56 8.88 12.49
N PHE A 109 1.46 9.24 13.78
CA PHE A 109 2.53 9.01 14.74
C PHE A 109 2.81 7.52 14.96
N GLY A 110 1.77 6.71 15.15
CA GLY A 110 1.91 5.25 15.31
C GLY A 110 2.55 4.60 14.08
N ALA A 111 2.16 5.01 12.88
CA ALA A 111 2.80 4.55 11.65
C ALA A 111 4.28 4.96 11.58
N ALA A 112 4.64 6.16 12.04
CA ALA A 112 6.03 6.60 12.09
C ALA A 112 6.87 5.78 13.09
N VAL A 113 6.31 5.47 14.27
CA VAL A 113 6.97 4.61 15.27
C VAL A 113 7.22 3.21 14.69
N ILE A 114 6.22 2.61 14.04
CA ILE A 114 6.38 1.32 13.35
C ILE A 114 7.42 1.41 12.24
N GLY A 115 7.42 2.52 11.47
CA GLY A 115 8.43 2.80 10.46
C GLY A 115 9.85 2.80 11.02
N PHE A 116 10.05 3.30 12.24
CA PHE A 116 11.35 3.29 12.90
C PHE A 116 11.83 1.88 13.28
N LEU A 117 10.92 0.97 13.63
CA LEU A 117 11.24 -0.44 13.88
C LEU A 117 11.63 -1.18 12.59
N TRP A 118 11.17 -0.69 11.43
CA TRP A 118 11.51 -1.26 10.14
C TRP A 118 12.87 -0.73 9.67
N LYS A 119 13.94 -1.53 9.83
CA LYS A 119 15.24 -1.18 9.24
C LYS A 119 15.09 -1.01 7.73
N GLY A 120 15.25 0.21 7.25
CA GLY A 120 15.26 0.52 5.82
C GLY A 120 16.35 -0.25 5.07
N ALA A 121 16.19 -0.43 3.76
CA ALA A 121 17.21 -1.02 2.89
C ALA A 121 18.37 -0.02 2.72
N GLU A 122 19.17 0.16 3.76
CA GLU A 122 20.47 0.80 3.64
C GLU A 122 21.41 -0.13 2.85
N GLY A 123 22.30 0.47 2.05
CA GLY A 123 23.33 -0.27 1.33
C GLY A 123 24.10 -1.20 2.26
N GLY A 124 24.38 -2.42 1.79
CA GLY A 124 24.96 -3.49 2.60
C GLY A 124 24.29 -4.84 2.33
N PHE A 125 24.11 -5.63 3.39
CA PHE A 125 23.56 -6.99 3.31
C PHE A 125 22.21 -7.03 2.58
N GLY A 126 22.16 -7.73 1.44
CA GLY A 126 20.97 -7.81 0.56
C GLY A 126 20.99 -6.87 -0.65
N SER A 127 22.01 -6.03 -0.79
CA SER A 127 22.25 -5.17 -1.95
C SER A 127 23.51 -5.59 -2.73
N LYS A 128 23.76 -5.01 -3.91
CA LYS A 128 25.02 -5.22 -4.64
C LYS A 128 26.16 -4.55 -3.87
N ILE A 129 27.18 -5.33 -3.52
CA ILE A 129 28.37 -4.87 -2.79
C ILE A 129 29.61 -5.01 -3.68
N ASN A 130 30.61 -4.16 -3.43
CA ASN A 130 31.94 -4.30 -4.02
C ASN A 130 32.84 -5.05 -3.01
N ALA A 131 33.20 -6.30 -3.33
CA ALA A 131 34.04 -7.14 -2.46
C ALA A 131 35.55 -6.99 -2.75
N GLY A 132 35.95 -6.12 -3.69
CA GLY A 132 37.34 -5.96 -4.14
C GLY A 132 37.65 -6.73 -5.43
N LYS A 133 38.94 -6.80 -5.78
CA LYS A 133 39.40 -7.53 -6.97
C LYS A 133 39.46 -9.03 -6.70
N LEU A 134 39.22 -9.83 -7.75
CA LEU A 134 39.22 -11.28 -7.64
C LEU A 134 40.58 -11.84 -7.17
N ASP A 135 41.69 -11.31 -7.68
CA ASP A 135 43.03 -11.79 -7.33
C ASP A 135 43.36 -11.54 -5.84
N ASP A 136 42.97 -10.37 -5.32
CA ASP A 136 43.15 -10.02 -3.90
C ASP A 136 42.31 -10.92 -3.00
N ILE A 137 41.09 -11.25 -3.43
CA ILE A 137 40.21 -12.20 -2.74
C ILE A 137 40.85 -13.58 -2.71
N VAL A 138 41.34 -14.09 -3.85
CA VAL A 138 41.99 -15.40 -3.94
C VAL A 138 43.26 -15.46 -3.09
N ALA A 139 44.08 -14.41 -3.12
CA ALA A 139 45.26 -14.31 -2.24
C ALA A 139 44.86 -14.31 -0.76
N GLY A 140 43.78 -13.60 -0.41
CA GLY A 140 43.22 -13.57 0.93
C GLY A 140 42.69 -14.93 1.39
N ILE A 141 42.02 -15.68 0.52
CA ILE A 141 41.53 -17.04 0.79
C ILE A 141 42.70 -17.98 1.12
N ARG A 142 43.75 -17.96 0.29
CA ARG A 142 44.94 -18.81 0.47
C ARG A 142 45.71 -18.47 1.74
N SER A 143 45.78 -17.18 2.07
CA SER A 143 46.44 -16.70 3.29
C SER A 143 45.69 -17.09 4.57
N ASN A 144 44.37 -17.29 4.47
CA ASN A 144 43.48 -17.59 5.60
C ASN A 144 43.01 -19.05 5.59
N LYS A 145 43.86 -19.99 5.17
CA LYS A 145 43.59 -21.44 5.22
C LYS A 145 42.37 -21.89 4.41
N GLY A 146 42.06 -21.21 3.31
CA GLY A 146 41.01 -21.63 2.37
C GLY A 146 39.69 -20.88 2.50
N PHE A 147 39.60 -19.85 3.35
CA PHE A 147 38.40 -19.02 3.48
C PHE A 147 38.74 -17.54 3.69
N LEU A 148 37.91 -16.65 3.16
CA LEU A 148 37.99 -15.20 3.40
C LEU A 148 36.66 -14.70 3.96
N TYR A 149 36.71 -13.94 5.06
CA TYR A 149 35.52 -13.28 5.59
C TYR A 149 35.31 -11.93 4.91
N VAL A 150 34.15 -11.75 4.27
CA VAL A 150 33.72 -10.45 3.73
C VAL A 150 32.63 -9.88 4.63
N PRO A 151 32.94 -8.94 5.53
CA PRO A 151 32.01 -8.45 6.54
C PRO A 151 30.79 -7.73 5.95
N GLU A 152 30.97 -7.00 4.85
CA GLU A 152 29.90 -6.28 4.14
C GLU A 152 28.85 -7.25 3.57
N ALA A 153 29.32 -8.43 3.12
CA ALA A 153 28.50 -9.52 2.61
C ALA A 153 27.93 -10.42 3.72
N ARG A 154 28.55 -10.37 4.92
CA ARG A 154 28.39 -11.39 5.98
C ARG A 154 28.55 -12.80 5.40
N ALA A 155 29.54 -12.98 4.54
CA ALA A 155 29.75 -14.21 3.79
C ALA A 155 31.17 -14.73 3.99
N TRP A 156 31.29 -16.05 3.91
CA TRP A 156 32.55 -16.76 3.73
C TRP A 156 32.77 -16.95 2.24
N VAL A 157 33.91 -16.49 1.72
CA VAL A 157 34.29 -16.72 0.33
C VAL A 157 35.38 -17.78 0.31
N THR A 158 35.22 -18.81 -0.51
CA THR A 158 36.19 -19.91 -0.64
C THR A 158 36.48 -20.17 -2.11
N GLU A 159 37.61 -20.79 -2.41
CA GLU A 159 37.89 -21.28 -3.77
C GLU A 159 36.95 -22.44 -4.11
N TYR A 160 36.45 -22.46 -5.34
CA TYR A 160 35.63 -23.54 -5.88
C TYR A 160 36.49 -24.44 -6.78
N PRO A 161 36.51 -25.77 -6.56
CA PRO A 161 37.32 -26.69 -7.35
C PRO A 161 36.84 -26.74 -8.82
N LYS A 162 37.77 -26.52 -9.76
CA LYS A 162 37.46 -26.46 -11.20
C LYS A 162 36.95 -27.80 -11.75
N GLU A 163 37.46 -28.89 -11.20
CA GLU A 163 37.05 -30.26 -11.50
C GLU A 163 35.59 -30.55 -11.14
N SER A 164 34.97 -29.74 -10.29
CA SER A 164 33.57 -29.92 -9.88
C SER A 164 32.59 -29.04 -10.67
N LEU A 165 33.06 -28.26 -11.64
CA LEU A 165 32.21 -27.33 -12.40
C LEU A 165 31.07 -28.02 -13.16
N SER A 166 31.31 -29.20 -13.72
CA SER A 166 30.27 -29.97 -14.41
C SER A 166 29.13 -30.40 -13.48
N LYS A 167 29.45 -30.71 -12.22
CA LYS A 167 28.45 -31.01 -11.18
C LYS A 167 27.73 -29.75 -10.72
N ALA A 168 28.46 -28.63 -10.61
CA ALA A 168 27.85 -27.34 -10.30
C ALA A 168 26.85 -26.92 -11.37
N GLU A 169 27.18 -27.07 -12.64
CA GLU A 169 26.31 -26.70 -13.76
C GLU A 169 24.98 -27.46 -13.70
N ALA A 170 25.01 -28.77 -13.45
CA ALA A 170 23.79 -29.58 -13.35
C ALA A 170 22.80 -29.10 -12.26
N ILE A 171 23.29 -28.47 -11.18
CA ILE A 171 22.46 -28.04 -10.04
C ILE A 171 22.18 -26.53 -10.07
N TYR A 172 23.17 -25.73 -10.48
CA TYR A 172 23.19 -24.28 -10.35
C TYR A 172 23.09 -23.52 -11.67
N ALA A 173 22.97 -24.19 -12.83
CA ALA A 173 22.79 -23.51 -14.12
C ALA A 173 21.61 -22.53 -14.13
N GLY A 174 20.51 -22.87 -13.42
CA GLY A 174 19.35 -21.98 -13.25
C GLY A 174 19.61 -20.78 -12.32
N GLN A 175 20.73 -20.75 -11.60
CA GLN A 175 21.13 -19.70 -10.65
C GLN A 175 22.36 -18.95 -11.18
N ALA A 176 22.16 -18.17 -12.24
CA ALA A 176 23.23 -17.49 -12.97
C ALA A 176 24.27 -16.76 -12.09
N PRO A 177 23.91 -16.01 -11.02
CA PRO A 177 24.91 -15.34 -10.18
C PRO A 177 25.81 -16.30 -9.40
N VAL A 178 25.27 -17.44 -8.95
CA VAL A 178 26.01 -18.44 -8.18
C VAL A 178 26.96 -19.21 -9.11
N PHE A 179 26.46 -19.64 -10.25
CA PHE A 179 27.25 -20.37 -11.23
C PHE A 179 28.35 -19.50 -11.86
N ALA A 180 28.09 -18.21 -12.09
CA ALA A 180 29.12 -17.26 -12.54
C ALA A 180 30.27 -17.13 -11.53
N GLY A 181 29.97 -17.12 -10.22
CA GLY A 181 31.00 -17.17 -9.18
C GLY A 181 31.80 -18.46 -9.23
N MET A 182 31.11 -19.61 -9.25
CA MET A 182 31.76 -20.93 -9.25
C MET A 182 32.67 -21.12 -10.47
N SER A 183 32.21 -20.71 -11.65
CA SER A 183 33.02 -20.73 -12.89
C SER A 183 34.22 -19.78 -12.85
N ALA A 184 34.14 -18.67 -12.11
CA ALA A 184 35.29 -17.82 -11.78
C ALA A 184 36.22 -18.43 -10.71
N GLY A 185 35.91 -19.62 -10.18
CA GLY A 185 36.72 -20.36 -9.22
C GLY A 185 36.49 -19.95 -7.76
N ILE A 186 35.39 -19.25 -7.46
CA ILE A 186 35.04 -18.86 -6.09
C ILE A 186 33.58 -19.17 -5.75
N VAL A 187 33.28 -19.39 -4.49
CA VAL A 187 31.90 -19.50 -4.00
C VAL A 187 31.74 -18.65 -2.75
N ALA A 188 30.67 -17.86 -2.71
CA ALA A 188 30.28 -17.06 -1.56
C ALA A 188 29.17 -17.78 -0.80
N LEU A 189 29.44 -18.16 0.44
CA LEU A 189 28.52 -18.84 1.34
C LEU A 189 28.07 -17.88 2.43
N TYR A 190 26.76 -17.74 2.61
CA TYR A 190 26.24 -16.89 3.67
C TYR A 190 26.62 -17.45 5.05
N GLN A 191 27.09 -16.59 5.96
CA GLN A 191 27.60 -16.98 7.27
C GLN A 191 26.51 -17.49 8.23
N LYS A 192 25.23 -17.37 7.88
CA LYS A 192 24.11 -17.79 8.75
C LYS A 192 23.49 -19.07 8.23
N CYS A 193 23.37 -20.05 9.13
CA CYS A 193 22.69 -21.30 8.85
C CYS A 193 21.21 -21.03 8.57
N PRO A 194 20.63 -21.60 7.50
CA PRO A 194 19.23 -21.37 7.11
C PRO A 194 18.21 -21.93 8.11
N HIS A 195 18.64 -22.70 9.12
CA HIS A 195 17.77 -23.22 10.18
C HIS A 195 17.31 -22.11 11.14
N LEU A 196 18.21 -21.63 12.01
CA LEU A 196 17.90 -20.62 13.04
C LEU A 196 18.93 -19.49 13.10
N GLY A 197 19.81 -19.37 12.11
CA GLY A 197 20.77 -18.27 12.04
C GLY A 197 21.96 -18.40 12.99
N CYS A 198 22.31 -19.61 13.43
CA CYS A 198 23.63 -19.85 14.01
C CYS A 198 24.72 -19.46 13.01
N ARG A 199 25.86 -18.98 13.51
CA ARG A 199 27.02 -18.68 12.68
C ARG A 199 27.60 -20.00 12.18
N VAL A 200 27.69 -20.16 10.86
CA VAL A 200 28.37 -21.30 10.25
C VAL A 200 29.87 -21.19 10.60
N PRO A 201 30.45 -22.20 11.25
CA PRO A 201 31.86 -22.19 11.60
C PRO A 201 32.73 -22.19 10.35
N THR A 202 33.95 -21.68 10.46
CA THR A 202 34.97 -21.84 9.44
C THR A 202 35.54 -23.26 9.57
N CYS A 203 35.51 -24.04 8.49
CA CYS A 203 36.20 -25.32 8.41
C CYS A 203 37.68 -25.10 8.08
#